data_AF-A0A919P7A4-F1
#
_entry.id   AF-A0A919P7A4-F1
#
_cell.length_a   1.000
_cell.length_b   1.000
_cell.length_c   1.000
_cell.angle_alpha   90.00
_cell.angle_beta   90.00
_cell.angle_gamma   90.00
#
_symmetry.space_group_name_H-M   'P 1'
#
loop_
_entity.id
_entity.type
_entity.pdbx_description
1 polymer ?
#
loop_
_entity_poly.entity_id
_entity_poly.type
_entity_poly.pdbx_seq_one_letter_code
_entity_poly.pdbx_strand_id
1 'polypeptide(L)'
;MSNPAGIVPAPEPVDAGAVRGPSAVLEVCMRCIGVLAVVSLALGLVIGLALKGLPGAGAGVFFAWWSWLVASVLVMLVGWPAGLLTSHLLRRQAREWVHVTVFAVVGGVICPPLFWLFMLTVDGPDPVLIAAGGVAVGAVGAGGGRWWTGAARRGRLAHPVEAAQPGVER
;
A
#
# COMPACT_ATOMS: atom_id res chain seq x y z
N MET A 1 36.47 41.25 -5.22
CA MET A 1 35.35 40.41 -5.69
C MET A 1 35.29 39.19 -4.79
N SER A 2 34.43 39.23 -3.78
CA SER A 2 34.27 38.18 -2.77
C SER A 2 33.43 37.05 -3.36
N ASN A 3 33.96 35.82 -3.34
CA ASN A 3 33.19 34.64 -3.71
C ASN A 3 31.96 34.52 -2.79
N PRO A 4 30.73 34.43 -3.32
CA PRO A 4 29.57 34.16 -2.51
C PRO A 4 29.79 32.83 -1.80
N ALA A 5 29.72 32.84 -0.47
CA ALA A 5 29.88 31.68 0.38
C ALA A 5 29.07 30.51 -0.20
N GLY A 6 29.77 29.49 -0.68
CA GLY A 6 29.16 28.33 -1.28
C GLY A 6 28.17 27.74 -0.28
N ILE A 7 26.89 27.69 -0.68
CA ILE A 7 25.87 26.98 0.07
C ILE A 7 26.32 25.52 0.07
N VAL A 8 26.95 25.09 1.16
CA VAL A 8 27.28 23.69 1.37
C VAL A 8 25.94 22.98 1.50
N PRO A 9 25.58 22.08 0.57
CA PRO A 9 24.36 21.31 0.70
C PRO A 9 24.44 20.56 2.03
N ALA A 10 23.42 20.72 2.87
CA ALA A 10 23.34 20.03 4.15
C ALA A 10 23.56 18.52 3.89
N PRO A 11 24.42 17.86 4.70
CA PRO A 11 24.72 16.45 4.50
C PRO A 11 23.42 15.67 4.42
N GLU A 12 23.26 14.90 3.35
CA GLU A 12 22.05 14.11 3.15
C GLU A 12 21.91 13.18 4.36
N PRO A 13 20.79 13.22 5.10
CA PRO A 13 20.65 12.43 6.31
C PRO A 13 20.86 10.96 5.94
N VAL A 14 21.72 10.28 6.71
CA VAL A 14 22.20 8.90 6.45
C VAL A 14 21.03 7.91 6.27
N ASP A 15 19.84 8.23 6.78
CA ASP A 15 18.62 7.43 6.65
C ASP A 15 17.80 7.68 5.37
N ALA A 16 18.19 8.63 4.51
CA ALA A 16 17.45 8.94 3.29
C ALA A 16 17.35 7.72 2.36
N GLY A 17 18.42 6.93 2.24
CA GLY A 17 18.44 5.69 1.45
C GLY A 17 17.52 4.60 2.02
N ALA A 18 17.47 4.45 3.35
CA ALA A 18 16.59 3.49 4.03
C ALA A 18 15.10 3.83 3.88
N VAL A 19 14.77 5.12 3.64
CA VAL A 19 13.38 5.59 3.49
C VAL A 19 12.95 5.70 2.02
N ARG A 20 13.90 5.77 1.08
CA ARG A 20 13.65 6.06 -0.35
C ARG A 20 14.01 4.90 -1.30
N GLY A 21 14.56 3.81 -0.76
CA GLY A 21 14.98 2.65 -1.54
C GLY A 21 13.84 1.77 -2.03
N PRO A 22 14.08 0.93 -3.06
CA PRO A 22 13.10 -0.02 -3.59
C PRO A 22 12.57 -1.00 -2.53
N SER A 23 13.38 -1.31 -1.50
CA SER A 23 12.98 -2.15 -0.36
C SER A 23 11.87 -1.51 0.48
N ALA A 24 11.88 -0.20 0.70
CA ALA A 24 10.85 0.50 1.45
C ALA A 24 9.51 0.50 0.70
N VAL A 25 9.55 0.66 -0.63
CA VAL A 25 8.34 0.53 -1.47
C VAL A 25 7.84 -0.91 -1.47
N LEU A 26 8.76 -1.90 -1.54
CA LEU A 26 8.40 -3.31 -1.48
C LEU A 26 7.74 -3.67 -0.14
N GLU A 27 8.22 -3.13 0.99
CA GLU A 27 7.59 -3.32 2.30
C GLU A 27 6.15 -2.80 2.32
N VAL A 28 5.90 -1.63 1.73
CA VAL A 28 4.54 -1.07 1.58
C VAL A 28 3.68 -1.97 0.69
N CYS A 29 4.22 -2.43 -0.45
CA CYS A 29 3.52 -3.35 -1.35
C CYS A 29 3.16 -4.66 -0.64
N MET A 30 4.09 -5.27 0.10
CA MET A 30 3.86 -6.51 0.84
C MET A 30 2.82 -6.34 1.95
N ARG A 31 2.83 -5.22 2.67
CA ARG A 31 1.79 -4.89 3.66
C ARG A 31 0.43 -4.70 3.00
N CYS A 32 0.40 -4.02 1.85
CA CYS A 32 -0.82 -3.84 1.08
C CYS A 32 -1.38 -5.19 0.61
N ILE A 33 -0.54 -6.08 0.07
CA ILE A 33 -0.90 -7.45 -0.32
C ILE A 33 -1.42 -8.25 0.88
N GLY A 34 -0.80 -8.12 2.05
CA GLY A 34 -1.25 -8.79 3.27
C GLY A 34 -2.63 -8.29 3.73
N VAL A 35 -2.86 -6.98 3.74
CA VAL A 35 -4.18 -6.40 4.06
C VAL A 35 -5.22 -6.83 3.02
N LEU A 36 -4.89 -6.79 1.73
CA LEU A 36 -5.73 -7.31 0.65
C LEU A 36 -6.08 -8.78 0.86
N ALA A 37 -5.13 -9.62 1.28
CA ALA A 37 -5.40 -11.03 1.58
C ALA A 37 -6.47 -11.18 2.66
N VAL A 38 -6.31 -10.46 3.78
CA VAL A 38 -7.25 -10.52 4.91
C VAL A 38 -8.63 -10.01 4.51
N VAL A 39 -8.68 -8.87 3.81
CA VAL A 39 -9.95 -8.26 3.37
C VAL A 39 -10.66 -9.12 2.33
N SER A 40 -9.94 -9.65 1.33
CA SER A 40 -10.50 -10.55 0.32
C SER A 40 -11.02 -11.84 0.94
N LEU A 41 -10.28 -12.43 1.90
CA LEU A 41 -10.73 -13.63 2.62
C LEU A 41 -11.97 -13.37 3.45
N ALA A 42 -11.99 -12.28 4.22
CA ALA A 42 -13.15 -11.90 5.03
C ALA A 42 -14.40 -11.65 4.16
N LEU A 43 -14.26 -10.88 3.08
CA LEU A 43 -15.35 -10.59 2.14
C LEU A 43 -15.85 -11.87 1.45
N GLY A 44 -14.95 -12.69 0.91
CA GLY A 44 -15.31 -13.94 0.25
C GLY A 44 -16.05 -14.89 1.19
N LEU A 45 -15.60 -14.98 2.44
CA LEU A 45 -16.24 -15.82 3.46
C LEU A 45 -17.62 -15.29 3.87
N VAL A 46 -17.74 -13.98 4.12
CA VAL A 46 -19.03 -13.34 4.47
C VAL A 46 -20.04 -13.47 3.32
N ILE A 47 -19.63 -13.15 2.10
CA ILE A 47 -20.52 -13.22 0.92
C ILE A 47 -20.90 -14.68 0.63
N GLY A 48 -19.94 -15.60 0.67
CA GLY A 48 -20.19 -17.03 0.47
C GLY A 48 -21.18 -17.60 1.47
N LEU A 49 -20.99 -17.29 2.77
CA LEU A 49 -21.91 -17.70 3.82
C LEU A 49 -23.29 -17.06 3.67
N ALA A 50 -23.36 -15.76 3.36
CA ALA A 50 -24.62 -15.03 3.24
C ALA A 50 -25.48 -15.51 2.07
N LEU A 51 -24.86 -15.87 0.93
CA LEU A 51 -25.60 -16.27 -0.27
C LEU A 51 -25.96 -17.77 -0.29
N LYS A 52 -25.10 -18.63 0.24
CA LYS A 52 -25.22 -20.09 0.06
C LYS A 52 -24.97 -20.91 1.34
N GLY A 53 -24.82 -20.29 2.50
CA GLY A 53 -24.52 -20.97 3.76
C GLY A 53 -23.16 -21.68 3.76
N LEU A 54 -23.03 -22.75 4.56
CA LEU A 54 -21.79 -23.55 4.67
C LEU A 54 -21.24 -24.06 3.33
N PRO A 55 -22.06 -24.58 2.39
CA PRO A 55 -21.60 -24.94 1.04
C PRO A 55 -21.03 -23.77 0.25
N GLY A 56 -21.51 -22.55 0.52
CA GLY A 56 -21.02 -21.31 -0.07
C GLY A 56 -19.66 -20.86 0.43
N ALA A 57 -19.24 -21.28 1.62
CA ALA A 57 -17.97 -20.89 2.21
C ALA A 57 -16.78 -21.38 1.36
N GLY A 58 -16.83 -22.60 0.82
CA GLY A 58 -15.78 -23.14 -0.04
C GLY A 58 -15.60 -22.34 -1.33
N ALA A 59 -16.71 -21.99 -2.00
CA ALA A 59 -16.69 -21.13 -3.18
C ALA A 59 -16.19 -19.72 -2.84
N GLY A 60 -16.63 -19.16 -1.70
CA GLY A 60 -16.20 -17.85 -1.21
C GLY A 60 -14.68 -17.78 -0.95
N VAL A 61 -14.11 -18.83 -0.33
CA VAL A 61 -12.66 -18.93 -0.10
C VAL A 61 -11.89 -19.06 -1.41
N PHE A 62 -12.39 -19.87 -2.36
CA PHE A 62 -11.77 -19.98 -3.67
C PHE A 62 -11.75 -18.64 -4.42
N PHE A 63 -12.88 -17.92 -4.43
CA PHE A 63 -12.96 -16.57 -5.01
C PHE A 63 -12.06 -15.56 -4.28
N ALA A 64 -11.97 -15.62 -2.95
CA ALA A 64 -11.07 -14.79 -2.17
C ALA A 64 -9.59 -15.04 -2.52
N TRP A 65 -9.20 -16.30 -2.64
CA TRP A 65 -7.84 -16.66 -3.02
C TRP A 65 -7.50 -16.24 -4.45
N TRP A 66 -8.41 -16.49 -5.40
CA TRP A 66 -8.24 -16.09 -6.80
C TRP A 66 -8.15 -14.57 -6.95
N SER A 67 -9.07 -13.83 -6.32
CA SER A 67 -9.05 -12.37 -6.32
C SER A 67 -7.78 -11.81 -5.65
N TRP A 68 -7.31 -12.45 -4.57
CA TRP A 68 -6.05 -12.09 -3.93
C TRP A 68 -4.85 -12.29 -4.87
N LEU A 69 -4.78 -13.39 -5.62
CA LEU A 69 -3.71 -13.61 -6.60
C LEU A 69 -3.71 -12.54 -7.70
N VAL A 70 -4.88 -12.28 -8.30
CA VAL A 70 -5.04 -11.26 -9.34
C VAL A 70 -4.64 -9.88 -8.81
N ALA A 71 -5.12 -9.52 -7.62
CA ALA A 71 -4.76 -8.27 -6.95
C ALA A 71 -3.25 -8.20 -6.68
N SER A 72 -2.62 -9.28 -6.22
CA SER A 72 -1.19 -9.33 -5.95
C SER A 72 -0.36 -9.10 -7.21
N VAL A 73 -0.72 -9.76 -8.31
CA VAL A 73 -0.07 -9.55 -9.62
C VAL A 73 -0.21 -8.11 -10.07
N LEU A 74 -1.40 -7.52 -9.97
CA LEU A 74 -1.64 -6.13 -10.36
C LEU A 74 -0.90 -5.12 -9.46
N VAL A 75 -0.86 -5.37 -8.16
CA VAL A 75 -0.08 -4.56 -7.21
C VAL A 75 1.41 -4.63 -7.55
N MET A 76 1.94 -5.80 -7.92
CA MET A 76 3.35 -5.93 -8.29
C MET A 76 3.68 -5.36 -9.67
N LEU A 77 2.82 -5.55 -10.67
CA LEU A 77 3.07 -5.09 -12.04
C LEU A 77 2.78 -3.61 -12.25
N VAL A 78 1.74 -3.08 -11.60
CA VAL A 78 1.28 -1.70 -11.80
C VAL A 78 1.54 -0.86 -10.55
N GLY A 79 1.19 -1.38 -9.38
CA GLY A 79 1.32 -0.66 -8.12
C GLY A 79 2.77 -0.37 -7.72
N TRP A 80 3.67 -1.33 -7.87
CA TRP A 80 5.09 -1.18 -7.52
C TRP A 80 5.80 -0.12 -8.37
N PRO A 81 5.76 -0.14 -9.72
CA PRO A 81 6.39 0.91 -10.52
C PRO A 81 5.71 2.27 -10.32
N ALA A 82 4.39 2.32 -10.18
CA ALA A 82 3.68 3.57 -9.87
C ALA A 82 4.12 4.13 -8.49
N GLY A 83 4.31 3.26 -7.50
CA GLY A 83 4.78 3.63 -6.16
C GLY A 83 6.23 4.12 -6.15
N LEU A 84 7.11 3.49 -6.93
CA LEU A 84 8.49 3.94 -7.15
C LEU A 84 8.54 5.30 -7.85
N LEU A 85 7.74 5.49 -8.90
CA LEU A 85 7.66 6.77 -9.59
C LEU A 85 7.14 7.86 -8.67
N THR A 86 6.07 7.57 -7.92
CA THR A 86 5.46 8.50 -6.96
C THR A 86 6.43 8.89 -5.86
N SER A 87 7.17 7.93 -5.29
CA SER A 87 8.17 8.21 -4.26
C SER A 87 9.33 9.06 -4.79
N HIS A 88 9.73 8.83 -6.05
CA HIS A 88 10.76 9.61 -6.73
C HIS A 88 10.31 11.06 -6.99
N LEU A 89 9.07 11.27 -7.42
CA LEU A 89 8.49 12.59 -7.66
C LEU A 89 8.31 13.38 -6.35
N LEU A 90 7.93 12.69 -5.27
CA LEU A 90 7.74 13.30 -3.95
C LEU A 90 9.03 13.41 -3.13
N ARG A 91 10.21 13.15 -3.70
CA ARG A 91 11.49 13.15 -2.95
C ARG A 91 11.80 14.45 -2.21
N ARG A 92 11.26 15.58 -2.67
CA ARG A 92 11.45 16.91 -2.07
C ARG A 92 10.38 17.27 -1.04
N GLN A 93 9.34 16.47 -0.89
CA GLN A 93 8.25 16.73 0.04
C GLN A 93 8.57 16.15 1.42
N ALA A 94 8.62 17.03 2.42
CA ALA A 94 8.86 16.63 3.81
C ALA A 94 7.56 16.21 4.54
N ARG A 95 6.39 16.59 3.99
CA ARG A 95 5.09 16.40 4.64
C ARG A 95 4.56 15.00 4.35
N GLU A 96 4.51 14.17 5.36
CA GLU A 96 4.03 12.78 5.25
C GLU A 96 2.61 12.68 4.68
N TRP A 97 1.70 13.58 5.09
CA TRP A 97 0.31 13.60 4.61
C TRP A 97 0.21 13.78 3.09
N VAL A 98 1.15 14.49 2.46
CA VAL A 98 1.20 14.64 0.99
C VAL A 98 1.48 13.30 0.32
N HIS A 99 2.32 12.46 0.93
CA HIS A 99 2.57 11.12 0.40
C HIS A 99 1.32 10.26 0.54
N VAL A 100 0.65 10.28 1.70
CA VAL A 100 -0.58 9.51 1.94
C VAL A 100 -1.67 9.89 0.94
N THR A 101 -1.91 11.18 0.71
CA THR A 101 -2.94 11.64 -0.22
C THR A 101 -2.60 11.30 -1.67
N VAL A 102 -1.35 11.50 -2.11
CA VAL A 102 -0.97 11.16 -3.48
C VAL A 102 -1.06 9.65 -3.72
N PHE A 103 -0.61 8.81 -2.78
CA PHE A 103 -0.79 7.36 -2.88
C PHE A 103 -2.27 6.97 -2.92
N ALA A 104 -3.12 7.60 -2.11
CA ALA A 104 -4.56 7.37 -2.14
C ALA A 104 -5.17 7.74 -3.50
N VAL A 105 -4.80 8.89 -4.08
CA VAL A 105 -5.27 9.29 -5.42
C VAL A 105 -4.81 8.31 -6.49
N VAL A 106 -3.53 7.95 -6.50
CA VAL A 106 -2.96 6.98 -7.46
C VAL A 106 -3.69 5.63 -7.35
N GLY A 107 -3.89 5.13 -6.13
CA GLY A 107 -4.64 3.90 -5.90
C GLY A 107 -6.10 4.00 -6.37
N GLY A 108 -6.78 5.09 -6.05
CA GLY A 108 -8.17 5.34 -6.45
C GLY A 108 -8.36 5.50 -7.97
N VAL A 109 -7.34 5.95 -8.70
CA VAL A 109 -7.36 6.07 -10.18
C VAL A 109 -7.06 4.73 -10.84
N ILE A 110 -6.09 3.97 -10.33
CA ILE A 110 -5.65 2.71 -10.94
C ILE A 110 -6.63 1.56 -10.65
N CYS A 111 -7.27 1.55 -9.48
CA CYS A 111 -8.07 0.41 -9.03
C CYS A 111 -9.38 0.19 -9.83
N PRO A 112 -10.18 1.22 -10.20
CA PRO A 112 -11.40 1.05 -10.98
C PRO A 112 -11.22 0.34 -12.33
N PRO A 113 -10.27 0.71 -13.22
CA PRO A 113 -10.11 0.01 -14.49
C PRO A 113 -9.63 -1.44 -14.31
N LEU A 114 -8.88 -1.73 -13.24
CA LEU A 114 -8.48 -3.09 -12.89
C LEU A 114 -9.66 -3.94 -12.42
N PHE A 115 -10.52 -3.35 -11.57
CA PHE A 115 -11.77 -3.98 -11.13
C PHE A 115 -12.73 -4.20 -12.29
N TRP A 116 -12.82 -3.23 -13.20
CA TRP A 116 -13.61 -3.32 -14.43
C TRP A 116 -13.16 -4.49 -15.30
N LEU A 117 -11.86 -4.59 -15.59
CA LEU A 117 -11.29 -5.67 -16.41
C LEU A 117 -11.57 -7.05 -15.82
N PHE A 118 -11.52 -7.18 -14.49
CA PHE A 118 -11.86 -8.42 -13.79
C PHE A 118 -13.35 -8.75 -13.91
N MET A 119 -14.22 -7.74 -13.77
CA MET A 119 -15.67 -7.91 -13.86
C MET A 119 -16.19 -8.17 -15.27
N LEU A 120 -15.41 -7.91 -16.33
CA LEU A 120 -15.78 -8.36 -17.70
C LEU A 120 -15.95 -9.89 -17.82
N THR A 121 -15.47 -10.66 -16.82
CA THR A 121 -15.59 -12.11 -16.78
C THR A 121 -16.77 -12.63 -15.96
N VAL A 122 -17.55 -11.73 -15.34
CA VAL A 122 -18.65 -12.07 -14.44
C VAL A 122 -19.85 -11.19 -14.79
N ASP A 123 -21.02 -11.75 -15.06
CA ASP A 123 -22.26 -10.95 -15.14
C ASP A 123 -22.47 -10.25 -13.80
N GLY A 124 -22.21 -8.95 -13.78
CA GLY A 124 -21.86 -8.21 -12.57
C GLY A 124 -22.83 -7.08 -12.21
N PRO A 125 -22.74 -6.58 -10.97
CA PRO A 125 -23.53 -5.46 -10.47
C PRO A 125 -23.27 -4.17 -11.27
N ASP A 126 -24.09 -3.14 -10.99
CA ASP A 126 -24.05 -1.84 -11.68
C ASP A 126 -22.62 -1.29 -11.84
N PRO A 127 -22.21 -0.90 -13.07
CA PRO A 127 -20.88 -0.35 -13.37
C PRO A 127 -20.48 0.81 -12.45
N VAL A 128 -21.44 1.62 -12.00
CA VAL A 128 -21.20 2.76 -11.10
C VAL A 128 -20.79 2.29 -9.70
N LEU A 129 -21.42 1.23 -9.19
CA LEU A 129 -21.09 0.63 -7.90
C LEU A 129 -19.69 0.00 -7.93
N ILE A 130 -19.33 -0.65 -9.04
CA ILE A 130 -17.99 -1.23 -9.24
C ILE A 130 -16.94 -0.13 -9.26
N ALA A 131 -17.17 0.95 -10.01
CA ALA A 131 -16.25 2.07 -10.08
C ALA A 131 -16.07 2.74 -8.71
N ALA A 132 -17.16 3.03 -8.00
CA ALA A 132 -17.11 3.64 -6.67
C ALA A 132 -16.39 2.75 -5.65
N GLY A 133 -16.68 1.44 -5.65
CA GLY A 133 -15.99 0.45 -4.81
C GLY A 133 -14.51 0.36 -5.11
N GLY A 134 -14.14 0.31 -6.39
CA GLY A 134 -12.74 0.31 -6.85
C GLY A 134 -11.98 1.56 -6.40
N VAL A 135 -12.58 2.74 -6.52
CA VAL A 135 -11.97 4.00 -6.05
C VAL A 135 -11.71 3.92 -4.54
N ALA A 136 -12.71 3.53 -3.76
CA ALA A 136 -12.60 3.46 -2.30
C ALA A 136 -11.53 2.45 -1.86
N VAL A 137 -11.55 1.23 -2.42
CA VAL A 137 -10.57 0.18 -2.11
C VAL A 137 -9.17 0.61 -2.50
N GLY A 138 -8.99 1.16 -3.70
CA GLY A 138 -7.71 1.65 -4.19
C GLY A 138 -7.15 2.78 -3.31
N ALA A 139 -7.98 3.75 -2.95
CA ALA A 139 -7.58 4.88 -2.12
C ALA A 139 -7.21 4.46 -0.69
N VAL A 140 -8.04 3.61 -0.07
CA VAL A 140 -7.81 3.10 1.29
C VAL A 140 -6.60 2.18 1.34
N GLY A 141 -6.43 1.29 0.36
CA GLY A 141 -5.30 0.37 0.30
C GLY A 141 -3.97 1.12 0.15
N ALA A 142 -3.86 2.00 -0.84
CA ALA A 142 -2.63 2.72 -1.12
C ALA A 142 -2.32 3.80 -0.06
N GLY A 143 -3.30 4.63 0.29
CA GLY A 143 -3.16 5.66 1.31
C GLY A 143 -2.95 5.09 2.70
N GLY A 144 -3.77 4.11 3.09
CA GLY A 144 -3.69 3.43 4.38
C GLY A 144 -2.39 2.65 4.55
N GLY A 145 -1.92 1.95 3.51
CA GLY A 145 -0.61 1.28 3.52
C GLY A 145 0.54 2.25 3.77
N ARG A 146 0.52 3.42 3.12
CA ARG A 146 1.53 4.46 3.35
C ARG A 146 1.47 5.02 4.77
N TRP A 147 0.27 5.33 5.26
CA TRP A 147 0.07 5.86 6.60
C TRP A 147 0.50 4.89 7.70
N TRP A 148 0.15 3.60 7.59
CA TRP A 148 0.58 2.56 8.53
C TRP A 148 2.11 2.46 8.55
N THR A 149 2.75 2.50 7.38
CA THR A 149 4.21 2.41 7.28
C THR A 149 4.89 3.59 7.98
N GLY A 150 4.34 4.80 7.84
CA GLY A 150 4.75 5.96 8.62
C GLY A 150 4.53 5.79 10.12
N ALA A 151 3.36 5.27 10.53
CA ALA A 151 3.03 5.02 11.94
C ALA A 151 3.98 4.02 12.61
N ALA A 152 4.27 2.89 11.95
CA ALA A 152 5.20 1.89 12.45
C ALA A 152 6.62 2.46 12.62
N ARG A 153 7.04 3.35 11.72
CA ARG A 153 8.35 4.03 11.83
C ARG A 153 8.36 5.04 12.99
N ARG A 154 7.28 5.80 13.19
CA ARG A 154 7.14 6.70 14.35
C ARG A 154 7.25 5.93 15.66
N GLY A 155 6.62 4.76 15.76
CA GLY A 155 6.74 3.87 16.92
C GLY A 155 8.18 3.42 17.19
N ARG A 156 8.90 2.98 16.16
CA ARG A 156 10.32 2.58 16.30
C ARG A 156 11.24 3.72 16.75
N LEU A 157 10.99 4.94 16.25
CA LEU A 157 11.77 6.13 16.64
C LEU A 157 11.40 6.66 18.03
N ALA A 158 10.20 6.34 18.55
CA ALA A 158 9.78 6.70 19.90
C ALA A 158 10.35 5.76 20.98
N HIS A 159 10.81 4.56 20.60
CA HIS A 159 11.47 3.59 21.49
C HIS A 159 12.94 3.31 21.11
N PRO A 160 13.83 4.32 21.08
CA PRO A 160 15.24 4.11 20.76
C PRO A 160 16.02 3.39 21.88
N VAL A 161 15.46 3.30 23.09
CA VAL A 161 16.17 2.88 24.31
C VAL A 161 16.36 1.35 24.41
N GLU A 162 15.49 0.54 23.80
CA GLU A 162 15.62 -0.94 23.85
C GLU A 162 16.61 -1.51 22.81
N ALA A 163 16.81 -0.82 21.68
CA ALA A 163 17.72 -1.28 20.63
C ALA A 163 19.20 -0.96 20.92
N ALA A 164 19.47 -0.07 21.90
CA ALA A 164 20.82 0.38 22.26
C ALA A 164 21.48 -0.44 23.40
N GLN A 165 20.83 -1.47 23.94
CA GLN A 165 21.43 -2.37 24.93
C GLN A 165 21.69 -3.80 24.42
N PRO A 166 22.58 -4.00 23.42
CA PRO A 166 23.30 -5.26 23.31
C PRO A 166 24.54 -5.18 24.21
N GLY A 167 24.44 -5.70 25.43
CA GLY A 167 25.62 -5.94 26.29
C GLY A 167 25.74 -5.01 27.49
N VAL A 168 24.96 -5.26 28.54
CA VAL A 168 25.48 -5.12 29.90
C VAL A 168 25.81 -6.53 30.34
N GLU A 169 27.04 -6.95 30.02
CA GLU A 169 27.63 -8.20 30.50
C GLU A 169 27.62 -8.21 32.03
N ARG A 170 27.18 -9.33 32.61
CA ARG A 170 27.38 -9.67 34.02
C ARG A 170 28.48 -10.71 34.12
#